data_AF-A0A847ZVE7-F1
#
_entry.id   AF-A0A847ZVE7-F1
#
_cell.length_a   1.000
_cell.length_b   1.000
_cell.length_c   1.000
_cell.angle_alpha   90.00
_cell.angle_beta   90.00
_cell.angle_gamma   90.00
#
_symmetry.space_group_name_H-M   'P 1'
#
loop_
_entity.id
_entity.type
_entity.pdbx_description
1 polymer ?
#
loop_
_entity_poly.entity_id
_entity_poly.type
_entity_poly.pdbx_seq_one_letter_code
_entity_poly.pdbx_strand_id
1 'polypeptide(L)'
;MSDVSTPAVGGTDIMRFIKANIRDTALLLSLLAIMVFFQFTTGGVLFKPVNMTNLILQNSYIVIMALGMLLIIIAGHIDLSVGSVSGFVGSVAAIMMVPWKMDPFVTMAACLALGAAIGGVQGYFVAYHKIPAFIVTLAGMLIFKGLSLTVLGGASVGPFPKEFQLLSSGFVPDIFSVQLFGGPFNLLALLIGGGVTTLIIYFNTKERHEQQAHGMAEEPHSIFLGRNILIAAAFMGFSFLMARYKGLPNVLIVMFALIALFVFITTRTTFGRRVYAMGGNEKASKRSGINTERMTFLIFVIMGALAALAGLIFAARLNVATPKAGLGFELEVIAACFIGGAAVTGGVGKIIGAVIGAFIIGVMNNGMSIMGVGI
;
A
#
# COMPACT_ATOMS: atom_id res chain seq x y z
N MET A 1 42.90 -13.13 38.08
CA MET A 1 42.74 -14.27 37.14
C MET A 1 41.48 -15.01 37.52
N SER A 2 40.39 -14.81 36.77
CA SER A 2 39.53 -15.86 36.20
C SER A 2 38.17 -15.26 35.81
N ASP A 3 38.04 -15.03 34.51
CA ASP A 3 36.83 -15.16 33.69
C ASP A 3 35.63 -14.24 33.94
N VAL A 4 35.77 -13.01 33.44
CA VAL A 4 34.64 -12.36 32.75
C VAL A 4 34.55 -13.01 31.38
N SER A 5 33.82 -14.12 31.30
CA SER A 5 33.45 -14.70 30.01
C SER A 5 32.50 -13.73 29.30
N THR A 6 33.04 -13.07 28.28
CA THR A 6 32.25 -12.50 27.18
C THR A 6 31.18 -13.52 26.77
N PRO A 7 29.89 -13.16 26.70
CA PRO A 7 28.90 -14.09 26.18
C PRO A 7 29.29 -14.38 24.72
N ALA A 8 29.66 -15.62 24.46
CA ALA A 8 29.93 -16.09 23.11
C ALA A 8 28.68 -15.83 22.27
N VAL A 9 28.83 -15.04 21.20
CA VAL A 9 27.78 -14.80 20.19
C VAL A 9 27.56 -16.13 19.46
N GLY A 10 26.72 -16.98 20.03
CA GLY A 10 26.40 -18.31 19.52
C GLY A 10 25.13 -18.30 18.68
N GLY A 11 25.08 -19.12 17.63
CA GLY A 11 23.92 -19.26 16.72
C GLY A 11 22.57 -19.56 17.38
N THR A 12 22.54 -19.86 18.68
CA THR A 12 21.36 -19.97 19.53
C THR A 12 20.57 -18.65 19.66
N ASP A 13 21.24 -17.50 19.67
CA ASP A 13 20.55 -16.20 19.76
C ASP A 13 19.96 -15.77 18.42
N ILE A 14 20.62 -16.15 17.32
CA ILE A 14 20.11 -15.92 15.96
C ILE A 14 18.84 -16.74 15.73
N MET A 15 18.87 -18.03 16.10
CA MET A 15 17.71 -18.90 15.97
C MET A 15 16.54 -18.45 16.85
N ARG A 16 16.81 -17.96 18.08
CA ARG A 16 15.77 -17.37 18.94
C ARG A 16 15.16 -16.09 18.35
N PHE A 17 15.98 -15.20 17.80
CA PHE A 17 15.49 -13.96 17.18
C PHE A 17 14.65 -14.22 15.93
N ILE A 18 15.10 -15.12 15.05
CA ILE A 18 14.32 -15.55 13.87
C ILE A 18 13.00 -16.17 14.32
N LYS A 19 13.00 -17.02 15.35
CA LYS A 19 11.79 -17.64 15.88
C LYS A 19 10.83 -16.61 16.48
N ALA A 20 11.33 -15.54 17.10
CA ALA A 20 10.52 -14.43 17.63
C ALA A 20 9.90 -13.57 16.52
N ASN A 21 10.61 -13.37 15.40
CA ASN A 21 10.18 -12.55 14.27
C ASN A 21 9.78 -13.37 13.04
N ILE A 22 9.37 -14.63 13.24
CA ILE A 22 9.20 -15.59 12.16
C ILE A 22 8.10 -15.19 11.18
N ARG A 23 7.04 -14.51 11.66
CA ARG A 23 5.92 -14.07 10.80
C ARG A 23 6.34 -12.98 9.82
N ASP A 24 6.97 -11.92 10.31
CA ASP A 24 7.43 -10.81 9.46
C ASP A 24 8.54 -11.28 8.49
N THR A 25 9.43 -12.16 8.98
CA THR A 25 10.51 -12.74 8.17
C THR A 25 9.97 -13.70 7.11
N ALA A 26 8.99 -14.55 7.45
CA ALA A 26 8.39 -15.49 6.49
C ALA A 26 7.66 -14.78 5.35
N LEU A 27 7.01 -13.64 5.61
CA LEU A 27 6.34 -12.84 4.58
C LEU A 27 7.32 -12.22 3.57
N LEU A 28 8.45 -11.71 4.06
CA LEU A 28 9.49 -11.18 3.17
C LEU A 28 10.15 -12.31 2.37
N LEU A 29 10.42 -13.44 3.01
CA LEU A 29 10.98 -14.62 2.34
C LEU A 29 10.03 -15.21 1.30
N SER A 30 8.71 -15.20 1.55
CA SER A 30 7.73 -15.67 0.56
C SER A 30 7.66 -14.76 -0.66
N LEU A 31 7.66 -13.44 -0.47
CA LEU A 31 7.74 -12.49 -1.58
C LEU A 31 9.02 -12.72 -2.41
N LEU A 32 10.17 -12.83 -1.75
CA LEU A 32 11.44 -13.11 -2.43
C LEU A 32 11.41 -14.44 -3.19
N ALA A 33 10.88 -15.50 -2.59
CA ALA A 33 10.75 -16.81 -3.22
C ALA A 33 9.87 -16.75 -4.48
N ILE A 34 8.75 -16.03 -4.41
CA ILE A 34 7.84 -15.84 -5.56
C ILE A 34 8.53 -15.02 -6.66
N MET A 35 9.24 -13.94 -6.30
CA MET A 35 9.99 -13.12 -7.26
C MET A 35 11.08 -13.94 -7.95
N VAL A 36 11.83 -14.76 -7.20
CA VAL A 36 12.87 -15.63 -7.76
C VAL A 36 12.26 -16.70 -8.67
N PHE A 37 11.16 -17.34 -8.23
CA PHE A 37 10.44 -18.32 -9.04
C PHE A 37 10.04 -17.73 -10.40
N PHE A 38 9.35 -16.58 -10.40
CA PHE A 38 8.94 -15.94 -11.66
C PHE A 38 10.12 -15.39 -12.45
N GLN A 39 11.20 -14.96 -11.81
CA GLN A 39 12.41 -14.55 -12.53
C GLN A 39 13.02 -15.70 -13.33
N PHE A 40 13.04 -16.92 -12.77
CA PHE A 40 13.51 -18.11 -13.49
C PHE A 40 12.53 -18.59 -14.56
N THR A 41 11.24 -18.72 -14.24
CA THR A 41 10.25 -19.24 -15.19
C THR A 41 9.97 -18.29 -16.36
N THR A 42 10.14 -16.98 -16.15
CA THR A 42 9.97 -15.97 -17.22
C THR A 42 11.25 -15.73 -18.03
N GLY A 43 12.31 -16.51 -17.84
CA GLY A 43 13.58 -16.30 -18.55
C GLY A 43 14.24 -14.96 -18.24
N GLY A 44 14.07 -14.47 -17.01
CA GLY A 44 14.64 -13.21 -16.54
C GLY A 44 13.85 -11.95 -16.89
N VAL A 45 12.64 -12.09 -17.44
CA VAL A 45 11.83 -10.98 -17.92
C VAL A 45 11.22 -10.18 -16.76
N LEU A 46 10.90 -10.80 -15.63
CA LEU A 46 10.30 -10.12 -14.47
C LEU A 46 11.13 -8.91 -13.99
N PHE A 47 12.44 -9.06 -13.82
CA PHE A 47 13.32 -7.97 -13.35
C PHE A 47 13.76 -7.00 -14.46
N LYS A 48 13.18 -7.07 -15.67
CA LYS A 48 13.40 -6.02 -16.67
C LYS A 48 12.78 -4.70 -16.16
N PRO A 49 13.42 -3.55 -16.39
CA PRO A 49 12.94 -2.25 -15.87
C PRO A 49 11.48 -1.92 -16.22
N VAL A 50 11.02 -2.30 -17.41
CA VAL A 50 9.64 -2.11 -17.86
C VAL A 50 8.66 -2.89 -16.98
N ASN A 51 8.95 -4.15 -16.68
CA ASN A 51 8.07 -4.99 -15.87
C ASN A 51 8.08 -4.58 -14.40
N MET A 52 9.22 -4.14 -13.89
CA MET A 52 9.30 -3.54 -12.55
C MET A 52 8.47 -2.25 -12.46
N THR A 53 8.49 -1.42 -13.52
CA THR A 53 7.63 -0.23 -13.61
C THR A 53 6.15 -0.62 -13.64
N ASN A 54 5.79 -1.59 -14.50
CA ASN A 54 4.43 -2.10 -14.62
C ASN A 54 3.93 -2.71 -13.31
N LEU A 55 4.78 -3.44 -12.58
CA LEU A 55 4.44 -3.99 -11.27
C LEU A 55 3.99 -2.88 -10.31
N ILE A 56 4.69 -1.74 -10.27
CA ILE A 56 4.32 -0.60 -9.42
C ILE A 56 3.03 0.04 -9.92
N LEU A 57 2.96 0.38 -11.20
CA LEU A 57 1.80 1.06 -11.79
C LEU A 57 0.53 0.21 -11.68
N GLN A 58 0.67 -1.09 -11.91
CA GLN A 58 -0.45 -2.04 -11.90
C GLN A 58 -0.97 -2.28 -10.49
N ASN A 59 -0.11 -2.31 -9.46
CA ASN A 59 -0.53 -2.67 -8.10
C ASN A 59 -0.70 -1.48 -7.15
N SER A 60 -0.30 -0.28 -7.56
CA SER A 60 -0.41 0.95 -6.74
C SER A 60 -1.80 1.17 -6.13
N TYR A 61 -2.87 0.95 -6.90
CA TYR A 61 -4.24 1.11 -6.40
C TYR A 61 -4.60 0.10 -5.30
N ILE A 62 -4.11 -1.14 -5.40
CA ILE A 62 -4.31 -2.19 -4.39
C ILE A 62 -3.58 -1.79 -3.11
N VAL A 63 -2.32 -1.38 -3.22
CA VAL A 63 -1.51 -0.96 -2.07
C VAL A 63 -2.17 0.19 -1.32
N ILE A 64 -2.65 1.22 -2.03
CA ILE A 64 -3.31 2.39 -1.42
C ILE A 64 -4.60 1.99 -0.71
N MET A 65 -5.45 1.16 -1.32
CA MET A 65 -6.65 0.67 -0.66
C MET A 65 -6.34 -0.26 0.52
N ALA A 66 -5.28 -1.05 0.46
CA ALA A 66 -4.87 -1.94 1.55
C ALA A 66 -4.49 -1.16 2.83
N LEU A 67 -3.97 0.07 2.70
CA LEU A 67 -3.71 0.93 3.86
C LEU A 67 -4.99 1.23 4.65
N GLY A 68 -6.08 1.54 3.95
CA GLY A 68 -7.38 1.80 4.55
C GLY A 68 -8.07 0.52 5.02
N MET A 69 -8.05 -0.52 4.18
CA MET A 69 -8.69 -1.79 4.48
C MET A 69 -8.07 -2.45 5.71
N LEU A 70 -6.77 -2.29 5.92
CA LEU A 70 -6.14 -2.77 7.14
C LEU A 70 -6.76 -2.15 8.39
N LEU A 71 -7.06 -0.84 8.39
CA LEU A 71 -7.71 -0.19 9.53
C LEU A 71 -9.14 -0.71 9.75
N ILE A 72 -9.87 -0.96 8.66
CA ILE A 72 -11.21 -1.57 8.69
C ILE A 72 -11.16 -2.97 9.31
N ILE A 73 -10.23 -3.81 8.86
CA ILE A 73 -10.03 -5.19 9.36
C ILE A 73 -9.59 -5.18 10.81
N ILE A 74 -8.62 -4.31 11.18
CA ILE A 74 -8.18 -4.20 12.57
C ILE A 74 -9.34 -3.81 13.46
N ALA A 75 -10.23 -2.90 13.03
CA ALA A 75 -11.43 -2.53 13.80
C ALA A 75 -12.50 -3.64 13.89
N GLY A 76 -12.30 -4.80 13.25
CA GLY A 76 -13.25 -5.92 13.25
C GLY A 76 -14.36 -5.79 12.22
N HIS A 77 -14.12 -5.03 11.15
CA HIS A 77 -15.06 -4.81 10.05
C HIS A 77 -14.48 -5.31 8.72
N ILE A 78 -15.35 -5.45 7.71
CA ILE A 78 -14.96 -5.74 6.33
C ILE A 78 -15.74 -4.81 5.43
N ASP A 79 -15.05 -4.13 4.51
CA ASP A 79 -15.67 -3.24 3.52
C ASP A 79 -15.58 -3.85 2.13
N LEU A 80 -16.72 -4.31 1.61
CA LEU A 80 -16.80 -4.87 0.27
C LEU A 80 -17.04 -3.83 -0.83
N SER A 81 -17.34 -2.59 -0.47
CA SER A 81 -17.69 -1.56 -1.43
C SER A 81 -16.47 -0.85 -2.03
N VAL A 82 -15.28 -1.02 -1.46
CA VAL A 82 -14.07 -0.26 -1.81
C VAL A 82 -13.74 -0.27 -3.30
N GLY A 83 -13.91 -1.42 -3.97
CA GLY A 83 -13.74 -1.53 -5.41
C GLY A 83 -14.78 -0.73 -6.19
N SER A 84 -16.06 -0.89 -5.86
CA SER A 84 -17.14 -0.14 -6.50
C SER A 84 -17.09 1.37 -6.24
N VAL A 85 -16.63 1.81 -5.06
CA VAL A 85 -16.44 3.23 -4.73
C VAL A 85 -15.30 3.80 -5.58
N SER A 86 -14.20 3.08 -5.70
CA SER A 86 -13.07 3.42 -6.58
C SER A 86 -13.53 3.55 -8.04
N GLY A 87 -14.29 2.59 -8.56
CA GLY A 87 -14.86 2.63 -9.91
C GLY A 87 -15.86 3.77 -10.13
N PHE A 88 -16.75 4.02 -9.17
CA PHE A 88 -17.70 5.12 -9.22
C PHE A 88 -17.02 6.48 -9.19
N VAL A 89 -16.05 6.69 -8.29
CA VAL A 89 -15.29 7.95 -8.22
C VAL A 89 -14.48 8.19 -9.49
N GLY A 90 -13.86 7.15 -10.06
CA GLY A 90 -13.19 7.24 -11.36
C GLY A 90 -14.16 7.62 -12.49
N SER A 91 -15.39 7.12 -12.45
CA SER A 91 -16.45 7.47 -13.40
C SER A 91 -16.91 8.93 -13.28
N VAL A 92 -17.09 9.41 -12.05
CA VAL A 92 -17.40 10.82 -11.78
C VAL A 92 -16.27 11.73 -12.25
N ALA A 93 -15.00 11.35 -11.99
CA ALA A 93 -13.84 12.09 -12.46
C ALA A 93 -13.81 12.20 -14.00
N ALA A 94 -14.18 11.14 -14.71
CA ALA A 94 -14.25 11.15 -16.17
C ALA A 94 -15.31 12.12 -16.69
N ILE A 95 -16.51 12.15 -16.09
CA ILE A 95 -17.56 13.10 -16.49
C ILE A 95 -17.16 14.55 -16.20
N MET A 96 -16.54 14.80 -15.05
CA MET A 96 -16.09 16.14 -14.67
C MET A 96 -14.96 16.65 -15.56
N MET A 97 -13.95 15.82 -15.88
CA MET A 97 -12.79 16.27 -16.66
C MET A 97 -13.04 16.27 -18.18
N VAL A 98 -13.82 15.33 -18.71
CA VAL A 98 -13.92 15.13 -20.17
C VAL A 98 -15.11 15.91 -20.75
N PRO A 99 -16.39 15.57 -20.48
CA PRO A 99 -17.53 16.39 -20.86
C PRO A 99 -17.55 17.80 -20.24
N TRP A 100 -17.40 17.92 -18.91
CA TRP A 100 -17.54 19.21 -18.23
C TRP A 100 -16.28 20.06 -18.26
N LYS A 101 -15.15 19.51 -18.75
CA LYS A 101 -13.85 20.19 -18.89
C LYS A 101 -13.39 20.90 -17.61
N MET A 102 -13.75 20.35 -16.45
CA MET A 102 -13.32 20.89 -15.16
C MET A 102 -11.82 20.68 -14.97
N ASP A 103 -11.21 21.58 -14.21
CA ASP A 103 -9.79 21.49 -13.86
C ASP A 103 -9.48 20.16 -13.15
N PRO A 104 -8.37 19.47 -13.51
CA PRO A 104 -7.99 18.21 -12.89
C PRO A 104 -7.81 18.26 -11.38
N PHE A 105 -7.22 19.32 -10.83
CA PHE A 105 -6.96 19.44 -9.40
C PHE A 105 -8.26 19.66 -8.62
N VAL A 106 -9.15 20.51 -9.14
CA VAL A 106 -10.49 20.73 -8.56
C VAL A 106 -11.29 19.42 -8.59
N THR A 107 -11.23 18.69 -9.71
CA THR A 107 -11.93 17.41 -9.83
C THR A 107 -11.36 16.38 -8.85
N MET A 108 -10.03 16.28 -8.73
CA MET A 108 -9.40 15.38 -7.75
C MET A 108 -9.84 15.70 -6.31
N ALA A 109 -9.86 16.98 -5.92
CA ALA A 109 -10.31 17.39 -4.59
C ALA A 109 -11.79 17.04 -4.37
N ALA A 110 -12.66 17.29 -5.35
CA ALA A 110 -14.07 16.95 -5.29
C ALA A 110 -14.29 15.42 -5.19
N CYS A 111 -13.54 14.63 -5.95
CA CYS A 111 -13.58 13.17 -5.93
C CYS A 111 -13.10 12.59 -4.60
N LEU A 112 -12.05 13.16 -3.99
CA LEU A 112 -11.60 12.77 -2.65
C LEU A 112 -12.65 13.09 -1.58
N ALA A 113 -13.27 14.27 -1.66
CA ALA A 113 -14.36 14.64 -0.77
C ALA A 113 -15.59 13.73 -0.95
N LEU A 114 -15.93 13.38 -2.19
CA LEU A 114 -17.00 12.44 -2.50
C LEU A 114 -16.73 11.05 -1.91
N GLY A 115 -15.51 10.52 -2.09
CA GLY A 115 -15.10 9.26 -1.48
C GLY A 115 -15.18 9.28 0.05
N ALA A 116 -14.67 10.34 0.67
CA ALA A 116 -14.76 10.55 2.10
C ALA A 116 -16.22 10.62 2.60
N ALA A 117 -17.10 11.30 1.84
CA ALA A 117 -18.53 11.39 2.14
C ALA A 117 -19.23 10.03 2.03
N ILE A 118 -18.95 9.27 0.96
CA ILE A 118 -19.47 7.90 0.80
C ILE A 118 -19.04 7.01 1.97
N GLY A 119 -17.75 7.05 2.31
CA GLY A 119 -17.21 6.36 3.48
C GLY A 119 -17.88 6.82 4.77
N GLY A 120 -18.11 8.12 4.94
CA GLY A 120 -18.85 8.67 6.07
C GLY A 120 -20.28 8.16 6.18
N VAL A 121 -21.02 8.09 5.07
CA VAL A 121 -22.39 7.54 5.05
C VAL A 121 -22.39 6.07 5.46
N GLN A 122 -21.51 5.25 4.89
CA GLN A 122 -21.41 3.84 5.26
C GLN A 122 -20.98 3.68 6.73
N GLY A 123 -19.94 4.41 7.13
CA GLY A 123 -19.44 4.45 8.49
C GLY A 123 -20.49 4.90 9.49
N TYR A 124 -21.42 5.78 9.11
CA TYR A 124 -22.49 6.25 9.98
C TYR A 124 -23.48 5.12 10.33
N PHE A 125 -23.90 4.34 9.34
CA PHE A 125 -24.78 3.18 9.58
C PHE A 125 -24.08 2.08 10.38
N VAL A 126 -22.80 1.83 10.09
CA VAL A 126 -22.03 0.81 10.83
C VAL A 126 -21.76 1.26 12.26
N ALA A 127 -21.30 2.49 12.45
CA ALA A 127 -20.89 2.99 13.76
C ALA A 127 -22.07 3.24 14.70
N TYR A 128 -23.08 4.00 14.25
CA TYR A 128 -24.13 4.53 15.12
C TYR A 128 -25.39 3.67 15.11
N HIS A 129 -25.75 3.08 13.98
CA HIS A 129 -26.91 2.17 13.88
C HIS A 129 -26.53 0.71 14.14
N LYS A 130 -25.25 0.41 14.33
CA LYS A 130 -24.73 -0.93 14.64
C LYS A 130 -25.17 -1.99 13.62
N ILE A 131 -25.38 -1.59 12.37
CA ILE A 131 -25.65 -2.50 11.26
C ILE A 131 -24.32 -3.19 10.90
N PRO A 132 -24.28 -4.51 10.69
CA PRO A 132 -23.06 -5.20 10.27
C PRO A 132 -22.43 -4.58 9.01
N ALA A 133 -21.12 -4.31 9.08
CA ALA A 133 -20.36 -3.64 8.01
C ALA A 133 -20.49 -4.32 6.64
N PHE A 134 -20.45 -5.64 6.62
CA PHE A 134 -20.63 -6.43 5.39
C PHE A 134 -21.95 -6.11 4.69
N ILE A 135 -23.06 -5.90 5.42
CA ILE A 135 -24.38 -5.63 4.83
C ILE A 135 -24.41 -4.22 4.23
N VAL A 136 -23.96 -3.21 4.99
CA VAL A 136 -23.94 -1.82 4.54
C VAL A 136 -23.06 -1.66 3.30
N THR A 137 -21.90 -2.33 3.29
CA THR A 137 -20.93 -2.21 2.21
C THR A 137 -21.30 -3.07 1.00
N LEU A 138 -21.94 -4.23 1.17
CA LEU A 138 -22.52 -4.99 0.04
C LEU A 138 -23.66 -4.21 -0.63
N ALA A 139 -24.57 -3.61 0.16
CA ALA A 139 -25.62 -2.76 -0.39
C ALA A 139 -25.01 -1.55 -1.13
N GLY A 140 -24.03 -0.88 -0.51
CA GLY A 140 -23.27 0.20 -1.14
C GLY A 140 -22.60 -0.26 -2.44
N MET A 141 -22.02 -1.46 -2.48
CA MET A 141 -21.38 -2.02 -3.65
C MET A 141 -22.32 -2.11 -4.85
N LEU A 142 -23.56 -2.56 -4.64
CA LEU A 142 -24.57 -2.64 -5.69
C LEU A 142 -25.01 -1.25 -6.16
N ILE A 143 -25.19 -0.32 -5.21
CA ILE A 143 -25.57 1.07 -5.51
C ILE A 143 -24.48 1.75 -6.35
N PHE A 144 -23.22 1.72 -5.92
CA PHE A 144 -22.13 2.41 -6.63
C PHE A 144 -21.78 1.76 -7.97
N LYS A 145 -21.94 0.44 -8.10
CA LYS A 145 -21.86 -0.22 -9.41
C LYS A 145 -22.96 0.27 -10.35
N GLY A 146 -24.21 0.37 -9.87
CA GLY A 146 -25.32 0.91 -10.65
C GLY A 146 -25.09 2.37 -11.05
N LEU A 147 -24.68 3.21 -10.09
CA LEU A 147 -24.39 4.62 -10.34
C LEU A 147 -23.23 4.82 -11.31
N SER A 148 -22.18 4.00 -11.24
CA SER A 148 -21.07 4.01 -12.21
C SER A 148 -21.59 3.78 -13.64
N LEU A 149 -22.48 2.81 -13.83
CA LEU A 149 -23.10 2.52 -15.13
C LEU A 149 -23.97 3.68 -15.62
N THR A 150 -24.76 4.29 -14.74
CA THR A 150 -25.63 5.41 -15.08
C THR A 150 -24.83 6.68 -15.40
N VAL A 151 -23.82 7.01 -14.61
CA VAL A 151 -22.99 8.22 -14.79
C VAL A 151 -22.24 8.21 -16.12
N LEU A 152 -21.73 7.05 -16.53
CA LEU A 152 -21.05 6.91 -17.82
C LEU A 152 -21.98 6.62 -19.00
N GLY A 153 -23.28 6.44 -18.77
CA GLY A 153 -24.22 6.00 -19.81
C GLY A 153 -23.86 4.64 -20.43
N GLY A 154 -23.20 3.76 -19.67
CA GLY A 154 -22.73 2.45 -20.14
C GLY A 154 -21.50 2.47 -21.06
N ALA A 155 -20.97 3.64 -21.41
CA ALA A 155 -19.80 3.79 -22.27
C ALA A 155 -18.51 4.02 -21.46
N SER A 156 -17.36 3.87 -22.11
CA SER A 156 -16.07 4.25 -21.53
C SER A 156 -15.76 5.71 -21.88
N VAL A 157 -15.38 6.53 -20.89
CA VAL A 157 -15.16 7.97 -21.07
C VAL A 157 -13.67 8.31 -20.88
N GLY A 158 -13.11 9.00 -21.87
CA GLY A 158 -11.70 9.41 -21.99
C GLY A 158 -11.48 10.13 -23.32
N PRO A 159 -10.25 10.55 -23.67
CA PRO A 159 -9.04 10.50 -22.86
C PRO A 159 -9.02 11.59 -21.78
N PHE A 160 -8.26 11.37 -20.72
CA PHE A 160 -8.07 12.37 -19.67
C PHE A 160 -7.02 13.42 -20.04
N PRO A 161 -7.07 14.62 -19.42
CA PRO A 161 -6.01 15.63 -19.54
C PRO A 161 -4.63 15.08 -19.13
N LYS A 162 -3.55 15.59 -19.74
CA LYS A 162 -2.19 15.10 -19.48
C LYS A 162 -1.77 15.28 -18.03
N GLU A 163 -2.19 16.38 -17.42
CA GLU A 163 -1.93 16.75 -16.04
C GLU A 163 -2.49 15.69 -15.07
N PHE A 164 -3.66 15.12 -15.39
CA PHE A 164 -4.24 14.04 -14.61
C PHE A 164 -3.51 12.71 -14.83
N GLN A 165 -3.13 12.40 -16.08
CA GLN A 165 -2.36 11.20 -16.38
C GLN A 165 -1.03 11.17 -15.62
N LEU A 166 -0.38 12.32 -15.43
CA LEU A 166 0.86 12.46 -14.66
C LEU A 166 0.75 11.96 -13.22
N LEU A 167 -0.45 11.88 -12.64
CA LEU A 167 -0.68 11.29 -11.31
C LEU A 167 -0.24 9.82 -11.27
N SER A 168 -0.50 9.05 -12.35
CA SER A 168 -0.17 7.63 -12.41
C SER A 168 1.02 7.32 -13.33
N SER A 169 0.94 7.74 -14.59
CA SER A 169 1.91 7.37 -15.63
C SER A 169 3.04 8.38 -15.82
N GLY A 170 3.03 9.47 -15.05
CA GLY A 170 4.12 10.44 -14.99
C GLY A 170 5.36 9.88 -14.32
N PHE A 171 6.53 10.39 -14.71
CA PHE A 171 7.81 10.06 -14.12
C PHE A 171 8.51 11.32 -13.63
N VAL A 172 9.31 11.20 -12.58
CA VAL A 172 10.16 12.29 -12.11
C VAL A 172 11.15 12.66 -13.21
N PRO A 173 11.17 13.93 -13.68
CA PRO A 173 12.07 14.35 -14.74
C PRO A 173 13.53 14.29 -14.27
N ASP A 174 14.44 13.88 -15.16
CA ASP A 174 15.87 13.96 -14.89
C ASP A 174 16.37 15.39 -15.06
N ILE A 175 16.91 15.97 -13.98
CA ILE A 175 17.46 17.33 -13.97
C ILE A 175 18.90 17.33 -14.53
N PHE A 176 19.60 16.19 -14.46
CA PHE A 176 21.02 16.10 -14.80
C PHE A 176 21.29 15.60 -16.23
N SER A 177 20.25 15.12 -16.93
CA SER A 177 20.28 14.64 -18.33
C SER A 177 21.51 13.80 -18.66
N VAL A 178 21.86 12.86 -17.78
CA VAL A 178 23.09 12.05 -17.94
C VAL A 178 22.79 10.85 -18.84
N GLN A 179 23.60 10.67 -19.87
CA GLN A 179 23.54 9.46 -20.70
C GLN A 179 24.59 8.47 -20.18
N LEU A 180 24.12 7.35 -19.63
CA LEU A 180 24.96 6.29 -19.07
C LEU A 180 24.44 4.94 -19.60
N PHE A 181 25.35 4.00 -19.89
CA PHE A 181 25.00 2.65 -20.40
C PHE A 181 24.19 2.63 -21.72
N GLY A 182 24.41 3.60 -22.61
CA GLY A 182 23.81 3.61 -23.96
C GLY A 182 22.35 4.08 -24.03
N GLY A 183 21.85 4.75 -23.00
CA GLY A 183 20.50 5.34 -22.98
C GLY A 183 20.35 6.48 -21.96
N PRO A 184 19.17 7.13 -21.90
CA PRO A 184 18.88 8.13 -20.88
C PRO A 184 18.91 7.48 -19.49
N PHE A 185 19.77 7.98 -18.60
CA PHE A 185 19.94 7.45 -17.25
C PHE A 185 19.51 8.51 -16.24
N ASN A 186 18.43 8.25 -15.51
CA ASN A 186 17.87 9.20 -14.56
C ASN A 186 18.71 9.22 -13.28
N LEU A 187 19.75 10.07 -13.24
CA LEU A 187 20.64 10.17 -12.09
C LEU A 187 19.90 10.61 -10.83
N LEU A 188 18.89 11.48 -10.98
CA LEU A 188 18.05 11.94 -9.88
C LEU A 188 17.33 10.77 -9.18
N ALA A 189 16.79 9.82 -9.94
CA ALA A 189 16.16 8.62 -9.37
C ALA A 189 17.15 7.83 -8.50
N LEU A 190 18.38 7.65 -9.00
CA LEU A 190 19.45 6.97 -8.27
C LEU A 190 19.82 7.70 -6.99
N LEU A 191 19.97 9.03 -7.04
CA LEU A 191 20.29 9.86 -5.88
C LEU A 191 19.18 9.83 -4.82
N ILE A 192 17.91 9.90 -5.23
CA ILE A 192 16.77 9.74 -4.31
C ILE A 192 16.81 8.36 -3.65
N GLY A 193 17.00 7.29 -4.43
CA GLY A 193 17.10 5.93 -3.87
C GLY A 193 18.28 5.76 -2.91
N GLY A 194 19.43 6.35 -3.23
CA GLY A 194 20.59 6.41 -2.34
C GLY A 194 20.29 7.16 -1.05
N GLY A 195 19.71 8.35 -1.14
CA GLY A 195 19.33 9.15 0.02
C GLY A 195 18.31 8.46 0.94
N VAL A 196 17.29 7.81 0.36
CA VAL A 196 16.31 7.00 1.12
C VAL A 196 17.00 5.82 1.81
N THR A 197 17.89 5.13 1.12
CA THR A 197 18.66 4.02 1.69
C THR A 197 19.51 4.48 2.87
N THR A 198 20.22 5.61 2.72
CA THR A 198 21.02 6.20 3.79
C THR A 198 20.16 6.61 4.98
N LEU A 199 18.99 7.21 4.74
CA LEU A 199 18.04 7.58 5.81
C LEU A 199 17.54 6.36 6.57
N ILE A 200 17.17 5.27 5.87
CA ILE A 200 16.74 4.03 6.52
C ILE A 200 17.86 3.44 7.39
N ILE A 201 19.08 3.37 6.86
CA ILE A 201 20.24 2.88 7.63
C ILE A 201 20.51 3.77 8.84
N TYR A 202 20.41 5.10 8.68
CA TYR A 202 20.58 6.06 9.77
C TYR A 202 19.54 5.85 10.87
N PHE A 203 18.25 5.75 10.53
CA PHE A 203 17.19 5.51 11.51
C PHE A 203 17.34 4.15 12.20
N ASN A 204 17.70 3.09 11.47
CA ASN A 204 17.95 1.77 12.06
C ASN A 204 19.15 1.80 13.03
N THR A 205 20.18 2.56 12.71
CA THR A 205 21.38 2.70 13.57
C THR A 205 21.06 3.54 14.80
N LYS A 206 20.30 4.64 14.64
CA LYS A 206 19.84 5.48 15.73
C LYS A 206 18.95 4.70 16.70
N GLU A 207 17.99 3.95 16.17
CA GLU A 207 17.09 3.13 16.98
C GLU A 207 17.86 2.06 17.77
N ARG A 208 18.88 1.43 17.17
CA ARG A 208 19.77 0.52 17.89
C ARG A 208 20.50 1.24 19.03
N HIS A 209 21.06 2.41 18.77
CA HIS A 209 21.78 3.18 19.80
C HIS A 209 20.85 3.59 20.96
N GLU A 210 19.60 3.95 20.66
CA GLU A 210 18.58 4.23 21.68
C GLU A 210 18.22 2.97 22.49
N GLN A 211 18.08 1.81 21.84
CA GLN A 211 17.82 0.54 22.52
C GLN A 211 18.96 0.12 23.45
N GLN A 212 20.21 0.36 23.03
CA GLN A 212 21.42 0.13 23.84
C GLN A 212 21.48 1.06 25.04
N ALA A 213 21.16 2.35 24.86
CA ALA A 213 21.12 3.32 25.95
C ALA A 213 20.06 3.00 27.00
N HIS A 214 18.98 2.32 26.61
CA HIS A 214 17.89 1.90 27.51
C HIS A 214 18.00 0.44 28.00
N GLY A 215 19.11 -0.27 27.73
CA GLY A 215 19.34 -1.62 28.21
C GLY A 215 18.33 -2.66 27.70
N MET A 216 17.70 -2.43 26.55
CA MET A 216 16.75 -3.37 25.95
C MET A 216 17.48 -4.50 25.22
N ALA A 217 16.80 -5.66 25.06
CA ALA A 217 17.38 -6.84 24.41
C ALA A 217 17.90 -6.53 22.99
N GLU A 218 19.20 -6.70 22.79
CA GLU A 218 19.85 -6.34 21.53
C GLU A 218 19.62 -7.39 20.43
N GLU A 219 19.34 -6.92 19.21
CA GLU A 219 19.43 -7.75 18.01
C GLU A 219 20.90 -8.14 17.77
N PRO A 220 21.21 -9.43 17.48
CA PRO A 220 22.56 -9.86 17.15
C PRO A 220 23.16 -9.01 16.03
N HIS A 221 24.41 -8.56 16.19
CA HIS A 221 25.08 -7.67 15.22
C HIS A 221 25.07 -8.21 13.78
N SER A 222 25.21 -9.53 13.62
CA SER A 222 25.19 -10.19 12.31
C SER A 222 23.84 -10.09 11.60
N ILE A 223 22.73 -10.21 12.33
CA ILE A 223 21.38 -10.07 11.77
C ILE A 223 21.11 -8.61 11.41
N PHE A 224 21.48 -7.69 12.30
CA PHE A 224 21.32 -6.25 12.04
C PHE A 224 22.08 -5.82 10.78
N LEU A 225 23.35 -6.24 10.65
CA LEU A 225 24.17 -5.93 9.48
C LEU A 225 23.61 -6.60 8.23
N GLY A 226 23.28 -7.90 8.28
CA GLY A 226 22.70 -8.63 7.16
C GLY A 226 21.37 -8.03 6.68
N ARG A 227 20.48 -7.66 7.61
CA ARG A 227 19.20 -7.01 7.31
C ARG A 227 19.40 -5.66 6.63
N ASN A 228 20.29 -4.82 7.16
CA ASN A 228 20.56 -3.51 6.56
C ASN A 228 21.23 -3.62 5.18
N ILE A 229 22.16 -4.57 5.00
CA ILE A 229 22.75 -4.84 3.68
C ILE A 229 21.69 -5.29 2.68
N LEU A 230 20.80 -6.20 3.08
CA LEU A 230 19.72 -6.68 2.22
C LEU A 230 18.76 -5.56 1.82
N ILE A 231 18.33 -4.73 2.80
CA ILE A 231 17.49 -3.56 2.53
C ILE A 231 18.21 -2.60 1.57
N ALA A 232 19.49 -2.31 1.83
CA ALA A 232 20.27 -1.42 0.98
C ALA A 232 20.41 -1.96 -0.45
N ALA A 233 20.73 -3.24 -0.60
CA ALA A 233 20.83 -3.90 -1.91
C ALA A 233 19.48 -3.89 -2.66
N ALA A 234 18.37 -4.14 -1.95
CA ALA A 234 17.04 -4.11 -2.54
C ALA A 234 16.65 -2.72 -3.02
N PHE A 235 16.78 -1.69 -2.18
CA PHE A 235 16.42 -0.30 -2.54
C PHE A 235 17.35 0.30 -3.59
N MET A 236 18.67 0.06 -3.48
CA MET A 236 19.63 0.53 -4.48
C MET A 236 19.48 -0.20 -5.81
N GLY A 237 19.29 -1.52 -5.79
CA GLY A 237 19.03 -2.32 -6.99
C GLY A 237 17.74 -1.86 -7.68
N PHE A 238 16.66 -1.70 -6.93
CA PHE A 238 15.40 -1.17 -7.45
C PHE A 238 15.56 0.23 -8.04
N SER A 239 16.23 1.14 -7.33
CA SER A 239 16.50 2.49 -7.80
C SER A 239 17.33 2.51 -9.09
N PHE A 240 18.34 1.64 -9.18
CA PHE A 240 19.15 1.46 -10.39
C PHE A 240 18.33 0.95 -11.57
N LEU A 241 17.44 -0.04 -11.35
CA LEU A 241 16.52 -0.53 -12.38
C LEU A 241 15.62 0.59 -12.92
N MET A 242 15.06 1.42 -12.02
CA MET A 242 14.22 2.56 -12.41
C MET A 242 15.03 3.65 -13.13
N ALA A 243 16.25 3.94 -12.67
CA ALA A 243 17.14 4.92 -13.28
C ALA A 243 17.48 4.58 -14.74
N ARG A 244 17.65 3.29 -15.06
CA ARG A 244 17.92 2.78 -16.41
C ARG A 244 16.70 2.86 -17.36
N TYR A 245 15.51 3.16 -16.85
CA TYR A 245 14.30 3.31 -17.66
C TYR A 245 13.85 4.77 -17.73
N LYS A 246 12.64 5.08 -17.26
CA LYS A 246 12.05 6.42 -17.28
C LYS A 246 12.17 7.16 -15.94
N GLY A 247 12.85 6.57 -14.95
CA GLY A 247 12.97 7.12 -13.60
C GLY A 247 11.90 6.59 -12.65
N LEU A 248 11.66 7.31 -11.56
CA LEU A 248 10.66 6.93 -10.56
C LEU A 248 9.27 7.34 -11.02
N PRO A 249 8.28 6.43 -11.07
CA PRO A 249 6.90 6.80 -11.35
C PRO A 249 6.35 7.74 -10.26
N ASN A 250 5.55 8.74 -10.64
CA ASN A 250 4.94 9.67 -9.67
C ASN A 250 4.05 8.94 -8.66
N VAL A 251 3.34 7.90 -9.11
CA VAL A 251 2.51 7.07 -8.23
C VAL A 251 3.32 6.37 -7.13
N LEU A 252 4.59 6.05 -7.40
CA LEU A 252 5.47 5.45 -6.40
C LEU A 252 5.71 6.42 -5.25
N ILE A 253 5.89 7.72 -5.54
CA ILE A 253 6.08 8.76 -4.52
C ILE A 253 4.82 8.90 -3.68
N VAL A 254 3.66 9.00 -4.32
CA VAL A 254 2.36 9.08 -3.62
C VAL A 254 2.17 7.86 -2.71
N MET A 255 2.47 6.67 -3.22
CA MET A 255 2.36 5.42 -2.47
C MET A 255 3.33 5.40 -1.28
N PHE A 256 4.61 5.75 -1.44
CA PHE A 256 5.57 5.81 -0.34
C PHE A 256 5.17 6.85 0.72
N ALA A 257 4.70 8.03 0.30
CA ALA A 257 4.22 9.07 1.20
C ALA A 257 3.04 8.58 2.04
N LEU A 258 2.07 7.89 1.41
CA LEU A 258 0.94 7.30 2.11
C LEU A 258 1.36 6.15 3.04
N ILE A 259 2.23 5.24 2.59
CA ILE A 259 2.75 4.16 3.44
C ILE A 259 3.43 4.76 4.68
N ALA A 260 4.32 5.75 4.50
CA ALA A 260 5.00 6.41 5.61
C ALA A 260 4.01 7.10 6.56
N LEU A 261 3.02 7.81 6.01
CA LEU A 261 1.97 8.47 6.78
C LEU A 261 1.15 7.46 7.60
N PHE A 262 0.70 6.36 6.99
CA PHE A 262 -0.11 5.36 7.69
C PHE A 262 0.69 4.52 8.67
N VAL A 263 1.97 4.23 8.39
CA VAL A 263 2.90 3.65 9.37
C VAL A 263 3.03 4.58 10.58
N PHE A 264 3.26 5.88 10.36
CA PHE A 264 3.34 6.86 11.43
C PHE A 264 2.04 6.96 12.23
N ILE A 265 0.88 7.05 11.57
CA ILE A 265 -0.43 7.12 12.22
C ILE A 265 -0.67 5.86 13.08
N THR A 266 -0.40 4.67 12.54
CA THR A 266 -0.69 3.41 13.25
C THR A 266 0.26 3.14 14.41
N THR A 267 1.53 3.56 14.31
CA THR A 267 2.56 3.24 15.32
C THR A 267 2.84 4.35 16.32
N ARG A 268 2.82 5.62 15.89
CA ARG A 268 3.26 6.77 16.71
C ARG A 268 2.11 7.62 17.25
N THR A 269 0.87 7.44 16.77
CA THR A 269 -0.26 8.29 17.21
C THR A 269 -1.24 7.58 18.15
N THR A 270 -2.03 8.37 18.89
CA THR A 270 -3.14 7.86 19.72
C THR A 270 -4.27 7.27 18.89
N PHE A 271 -4.49 7.76 17.66
CA PHE A 271 -5.51 7.23 16.76
C PHE A 271 -5.24 5.75 16.47
N GLY A 272 -4.03 5.41 16.01
CA GLY A 272 -3.61 4.03 15.76
C GLY A 272 -3.87 3.13 16.97
N ARG A 273 -3.30 3.49 18.13
CA ARG A 273 -3.47 2.71 19.38
C ARG A 273 -4.94 2.46 19.75
N ARG A 274 -5.84 3.43 19.54
CA ARG A 274 -7.28 3.28 19.80
C ARG A 274 -7.95 2.32 18.81
N VAL A 275 -7.56 2.35 17.53
CA VAL A 275 -8.06 1.40 16.52
C VAL A 275 -7.67 -0.04 16.89
N TYR A 276 -6.40 -0.28 17.22
CA TYR A 276 -5.94 -1.61 17.65
C TYR A 276 -6.62 -2.09 18.94
N ALA A 277 -6.77 -1.20 19.94
CA ALA A 277 -7.44 -1.54 21.20
C ALA A 277 -8.90 -1.94 20.98
N MET A 278 -9.63 -1.18 20.15
CA MET A 278 -11.02 -1.51 19.80
C MET A 278 -11.13 -2.86 19.11
N GLY A 279 -10.23 -3.12 18.16
CA GLY A 279 -10.18 -4.37 17.43
C GLY A 279 -10.01 -5.61 18.30
N GLY A 280 -9.19 -5.50 19.36
CA GLY A 280 -9.00 -6.61 20.30
C GLY A 280 -10.23 -6.84 21.18
N ASN A 281 -10.87 -5.77 21.67
CA ASN A 281 -12.11 -5.86 22.44
C ASN A 281 -12.87 -4.52 22.47
N GLU A 282 -13.95 -4.42 21.69
CA GLU A 282 -14.79 -3.21 21.62
C GLU A 282 -15.42 -2.86 22.98
N LYS A 283 -15.94 -3.86 23.70
CA LYS A 283 -16.62 -3.66 24.99
C LYS A 283 -15.67 -3.12 26.06
N ALA A 284 -14.45 -3.66 26.14
CA ALA A 284 -13.42 -3.17 27.05
C ALA A 284 -12.97 -1.76 26.66
N SER A 285 -12.78 -1.50 25.36
CA SER A 285 -12.38 -0.18 24.85
C SER A 285 -13.38 0.92 25.19
N LYS A 286 -14.70 0.63 25.08
CA LYS A 286 -15.76 1.55 25.53
C LYS A 286 -15.67 1.89 27.01
N ARG A 287 -15.43 0.87 27.86
CA ARG A 287 -15.26 1.07 29.32
C ARG A 287 -13.99 1.85 29.66
N SER A 288 -12.97 1.78 28.82
CA SER A 288 -11.74 2.58 28.92
C SER A 288 -11.86 3.99 28.31
N GLY A 289 -13.08 4.45 27.99
CA GLY A 289 -13.34 5.82 27.51
C GLY A 289 -13.05 6.06 26.03
N ILE A 290 -12.79 5.01 25.23
CA ILE A 290 -12.62 5.16 23.78
C ILE A 290 -14.01 5.24 23.14
N ASN A 291 -14.31 6.34 22.46
CA ASN A 291 -15.53 6.47 21.68
C ASN A 291 -15.40 5.63 20.39
N THR A 292 -15.89 4.39 20.46
CA THR A 292 -15.70 3.43 19.37
C THR A 292 -16.48 3.80 18.13
N GLU A 293 -17.68 4.35 18.30
CA GLU A 293 -18.57 4.80 17.24
C GLU A 293 -17.86 5.84 16.36
N ARG A 294 -17.24 6.85 16.99
CA ARG A 294 -16.48 7.87 16.26
C ARG A 294 -15.26 7.29 15.55
N MET A 295 -14.52 6.34 16.14
CA MET A 295 -13.37 5.78 15.44
C MET A 295 -13.81 4.91 14.26
N THR A 296 -14.85 4.07 14.41
CA THR A 296 -15.41 3.30 13.30
C THR A 296 -15.83 4.23 12.16
N PHE A 297 -16.56 5.31 12.47
CA PHE A 297 -16.93 6.32 11.48
C PHE A 297 -15.70 6.91 10.76
N LEU A 298 -14.68 7.35 11.50
CA LEU A 298 -13.47 7.94 10.93
C LEU A 298 -12.68 6.96 10.05
N ILE A 299 -12.59 5.69 10.46
CA ILE A 299 -11.91 4.65 9.67
C ILE A 299 -12.61 4.47 8.32
N PHE A 300 -13.94 4.43 8.29
CA PHE A 300 -14.70 4.36 7.04
C PHE A 300 -14.56 5.61 6.16
N VAL A 301 -14.50 6.81 6.75
CA VAL A 301 -14.19 8.06 6.01
C VAL A 301 -12.81 7.97 5.35
N ILE A 302 -11.80 7.51 6.09
CA ILE A 302 -10.44 7.31 5.59
C ILE A 302 -10.43 6.26 4.46
N MET A 303 -11.14 5.15 4.64
CA MET A 303 -11.25 4.11 3.61
C MET A 303 -11.88 4.66 2.32
N GLY A 304 -12.96 5.41 2.43
CA GLY A 304 -13.62 6.05 1.28
C GLY A 304 -12.72 7.05 0.54
N ALA A 305 -11.94 7.85 1.28
CA ALA A 305 -10.97 8.77 0.69
C ALA A 305 -9.83 8.03 -0.04
N LEU A 306 -9.30 6.94 0.54
CA LEU A 306 -8.27 6.12 -0.09
C LEU A 306 -8.80 5.34 -1.30
N ALA A 307 -10.04 4.85 -1.24
CA ALA A 307 -10.71 4.22 -2.38
C ALA A 307 -10.90 5.21 -3.54
N ALA A 308 -11.30 6.46 -3.24
CA ALA A 308 -11.35 7.53 -4.23
C ALA A 308 -9.98 7.81 -4.87
N LEU A 309 -8.93 7.95 -4.06
CA LEU A 309 -7.57 8.16 -4.58
C LEU A 309 -7.10 7.00 -5.45
N ALA A 310 -7.35 5.76 -5.03
CA ALA A 310 -7.02 4.57 -5.80
C ALA A 310 -7.79 4.51 -7.13
N GLY A 311 -9.06 4.92 -7.14
CA GLY A 311 -9.88 5.02 -8.35
C GLY A 311 -9.39 6.07 -9.32
N LEU A 312 -8.98 7.24 -8.82
CA LEU A 312 -8.35 8.29 -9.62
C LEU A 312 -7.03 7.80 -10.25
N ILE A 313 -6.17 7.14 -9.46
CA ILE A 313 -4.91 6.57 -9.95
C ILE A 313 -5.15 5.49 -11.01
N PHE A 314 -6.13 4.61 -10.78
CA PHE A 314 -6.49 3.56 -11.73
C PHE A 314 -7.03 4.14 -13.05
N ALA A 315 -7.92 5.14 -12.98
CA ALA A 315 -8.46 5.83 -14.16
C ALA A 315 -7.36 6.60 -14.91
N ALA A 316 -6.49 7.32 -14.20
CA ALA A 316 -5.34 8.04 -14.77
C ALA A 316 -4.39 7.08 -15.50
N ARG A 317 -4.17 5.88 -14.96
CA ARG A 317 -3.33 4.84 -15.57
C ARG A 317 -3.91 4.32 -16.88
N LEU A 318 -5.20 3.99 -16.89
CA LEU A 318 -5.87 3.45 -18.07
C LEU A 318 -6.19 4.52 -19.10
N ASN A 319 -6.09 5.80 -18.73
CA ASN A 319 -6.48 6.94 -19.54
C ASN A 319 -7.95 6.90 -20.01
N VAL A 320 -8.78 6.12 -19.32
CA VAL A 320 -10.22 5.97 -19.59
C VAL A 320 -10.90 5.44 -18.33
N ALA A 321 -12.11 5.92 -18.04
CA ALA A 321 -12.98 5.30 -17.05
C ALA A 321 -13.95 4.34 -17.73
N THR A 322 -14.09 3.13 -17.18
CA THR A 322 -15.01 2.12 -17.70
C THR A 322 -16.04 1.75 -16.61
N PRO A 323 -17.29 1.41 -16.97
CA PRO A 323 -18.31 1.05 -15.97
C PRO A 323 -17.96 -0.18 -15.13
N LYS A 324 -17.08 -1.05 -15.65
CA LYS A 324 -16.59 -2.26 -14.98
C LYS A 324 -15.34 -2.04 -14.12
N ALA A 325 -14.81 -0.81 -14.07
CA ALA A 325 -13.68 -0.48 -13.21
C ALA A 325 -14.02 -0.78 -11.74
N GLY A 326 -13.04 -1.30 -10.99
CA GLY A 326 -13.22 -1.59 -9.58
C GLY A 326 -13.82 -2.97 -9.25
N LEU A 327 -14.14 -3.79 -10.26
CA LEU A 327 -14.67 -5.14 -10.03
C LEU A 327 -13.59 -6.07 -9.47
N GLY A 328 -13.83 -6.64 -8.28
CA GLY A 328 -12.93 -7.62 -7.66
C GLY A 328 -11.79 -7.00 -6.84
N PHE A 329 -11.63 -5.67 -6.89
CA PHE A 329 -10.59 -4.96 -6.11
C PHE A 329 -10.77 -5.18 -4.61
N GLU A 330 -12.01 -5.25 -4.13
CA GLU A 330 -12.32 -5.55 -2.74
C GLU A 330 -11.69 -6.88 -2.29
N LEU A 331 -11.76 -7.92 -3.13
CA LEU A 331 -11.22 -9.24 -2.80
C LEU A 331 -9.69 -9.23 -2.83
N GLU A 332 -9.07 -8.59 -3.82
CA GLU A 332 -7.61 -8.46 -3.92
C GLU A 332 -7.04 -7.70 -2.71
N VAL A 333 -7.70 -6.61 -2.32
CA VAL A 333 -7.26 -5.76 -1.20
C VAL A 333 -7.42 -6.49 0.14
N ILE A 334 -8.52 -7.21 0.33
CA ILE A 334 -8.73 -8.04 1.53
C ILE A 334 -7.70 -9.17 1.59
N ALA A 335 -7.46 -9.85 0.46
CA ALA A 335 -6.46 -10.90 0.35
C ALA A 335 -5.05 -10.36 0.65
N ALA A 336 -4.70 -9.18 0.14
CA ALA A 336 -3.43 -8.52 0.45
C ALA A 336 -3.25 -8.29 1.96
N CYS A 337 -4.31 -7.82 2.65
CA CYS A 337 -4.27 -7.59 4.08
C CYS A 337 -4.13 -8.89 4.89
N PHE A 338 -4.85 -9.96 4.51
CA PHE A 338 -4.78 -11.26 5.18
C PHE A 338 -3.48 -12.01 4.91
N ILE A 339 -3.00 -12.02 3.66
CA ILE A 339 -1.65 -12.51 3.33
C ILE A 339 -0.63 -11.73 4.15
N GLY A 340 -0.79 -10.41 4.27
CA GLY A 340 0.03 -9.53 5.09
C GLY A 340 -0.06 -9.73 6.61
N GLY A 341 -0.86 -10.70 7.09
CA GLY A 341 -0.93 -11.09 8.50
C GLY A 341 -1.98 -10.35 9.34
N ALA A 342 -2.93 -9.66 8.71
CA ALA A 342 -4.10 -9.12 9.44
C ALA A 342 -5.00 -10.28 9.93
N ALA A 343 -5.50 -10.19 11.16
CA ALA A 343 -6.39 -11.21 11.70
C ALA A 343 -7.85 -10.92 11.31
N VAL A 344 -8.59 -11.96 10.90
CA VAL A 344 -10.04 -11.88 10.60
C VAL A 344 -10.84 -11.41 11.82
N THR A 345 -10.38 -11.76 13.04
CA THR A 345 -11.01 -11.39 14.31
C THR A 345 -10.78 -9.93 14.70
N GLY A 346 -9.93 -9.18 14.00
CA GLY A 346 -9.52 -7.82 14.36
C GLY A 346 -8.39 -7.75 15.38
N GLY A 347 -7.94 -6.51 15.67
CA GLY A 347 -6.92 -6.20 16.68
C GLY A 347 -5.46 -6.52 16.31
N VAL A 348 -5.21 -7.23 15.21
CA VAL A 348 -3.85 -7.63 14.78
C VAL A 348 -3.66 -7.33 13.29
N GLY A 349 -2.53 -6.70 12.96
CA GLY A 349 -2.11 -6.42 11.58
C GLY A 349 -1.06 -5.31 11.53
N LYS A 350 -0.26 -5.24 10.45
CA LYS A 350 0.75 -4.19 10.24
C LYS A 350 0.62 -3.62 8.83
N ILE A 351 0.78 -2.30 8.69
CA ILE A 351 0.75 -1.62 7.38
C ILE A 351 1.80 -2.20 6.44
N ILE A 352 3.03 -2.41 6.93
CA ILE A 352 4.11 -3.01 6.14
C ILE A 352 3.74 -4.42 5.66
N GLY A 353 3.07 -5.21 6.51
CA GLY A 353 2.58 -6.54 6.14
C GLY A 353 1.56 -6.49 5.01
N ALA A 354 0.56 -5.61 5.10
CA ALA A 354 -0.45 -5.43 4.05
C ALA A 354 0.15 -4.97 2.72
N VAL A 355 1.17 -4.09 2.76
CA VAL A 355 1.92 -3.66 1.57
C VAL A 355 2.68 -4.83 0.94
N ILE A 356 3.38 -5.64 1.74
CA ILE A 356 4.07 -6.85 1.26
C ILE A 356 3.05 -7.82 0.63
N GLY A 357 1.90 -8.04 1.27
CA GLY A 357 0.83 -8.88 0.74
C GLY A 357 0.28 -8.38 -0.60
N ALA A 358 0.11 -7.06 -0.75
CA ALA A 358 -0.29 -6.45 -2.03
C ALA A 358 0.77 -6.66 -3.12
N PHE A 359 2.06 -6.56 -2.78
CA PHE A 359 3.14 -6.88 -3.71
C PHE A 359 3.23 -8.37 -4.05
N ILE A 360 2.92 -9.27 -3.12
CA ILE A 360 2.85 -10.72 -3.41
C ILE A 360 1.83 -10.97 -4.52
N ILE A 361 0.60 -10.47 -4.35
CA ILE A 361 -0.46 -10.58 -5.37
C ILE A 361 0.00 -9.93 -6.68
N GLY A 362 0.64 -8.76 -6.58
CA GLY A 362 1.12 -8.04 -7.75
C GLY A 362 2.20 -8.75 -8.55
N VAL A 363 3.18 -9.34 -7.87
CA VAL A 363 4.25 -10.13 -8.51
C VAL A 363 3.66 -11.40 -9.13
N MET A 364 2.69 -12.04 -8.46
CA MET A 364 1.98 -13.18 -9.03
C MET A 364 1.25 -12.82 -10.32
N ASN A 365 0.44 -11.75 -10.29
CA ASN A 365 -0.32 -11.29 -11.46
C ASN A 365 0.61 -10.89 -12.62
N ASN A 366 1.68 -10.16 -12.33
CA ASN A 366 2.65 -9.75 -13.34
C ASN A 366 3.42 -10.95 -13.91
N GLY A 367 3.88 -11.86 -13.05
CA GLY A 367 4.60 -13.07 -13.44
C GLY A 367 3.75 -14.01 -14.31
N MET A 368 2.50 -14.27 -13.91
CA MET A 368 1.54 -15.07 -14.69
C MET A 368 1.22 -14.41 -16.03
N SER A 369 1.07 -13.08 -16.05
CA SER A 369 0.86 -12.31 -17.28
C SER A 369 2.04 -12.45 -18.25
N ILE A 370 3.29 -12.38 -17.76
CA ILE A 370 4.49 -12.57 -18.58
C ILE A 370 4.58 -14.00 -19.14
N MET A 371 4.14 -15.00 -18.38
CA MET A 371 4.10 -16.40 -18.83
C MET A 371 2.96 -16.68 -19.82
N GLY A 372 2.09 -15.69 -20.11
CA GLY A 372 0.94 -15.87 -20.98
C GLY A 372 -0.20 -16.69 -20.35
N VAL A 373 -0.18 -16.87 -19.02
CA VAL A 373 -1.19 -17.61 -18.24
C VAL A 373 -2.07 -16.62 -17.44
N GLY A 374 -2.18 -15.37 -17.91
CA GLY A 374 -2.98 -14.35 -17.26
C GLY A 374 -4.48 -14.66 -17.32
N ILE A 375 -5.19 -14.36 -16.22
CA ILE A 375 -6.66 -14.47 -16.07
C ILE A 375 -7.28 -13.09 -16.30
#